data_AF-A0A3B5LBL5-F1
#
_entry.id   AF-A0A3B5LBL5-F1
#
_cell.length_a   1.000
_cell.length_b   1.000
_cell.length_c   1.000
_cell.angle_alpha   90.00
_cell.angle_beta   90.00
_cell.angle_gamma   90.00
#
_symmetry.space_group_name_H-M   'P 1'
#
loop_
_entity.id
_entity.type
_entity.pdbx_description
1 polymer ?
#
loop_
_entity_poly.entity_id
_entity_poly.type
_entity_poly.pdbx_seq_one_letter_code
_entity_poly.pdbx_strand_id
1 'polypeptide(L)'
;MADFLPTRSMLKVCLPTCLLNAGEADQIRKSKEIDRNLSREKTYVKRLVKILLLGAGESGKSTFLKQMRIIHGQDFDQQAREDFKGTIYSNVIKGMRVLVDAREKLHIPWGDENNQQHGDRVMAFDTRSAKMANGQLEMLVFLQYAKALKALWADSGIQNAYDRRREFQLVGLTRLKRR
;
A
#
# COMPACT_ATOMS: atom_id res chain seq x y z
N MET A 1 43.44 -23.68 -71.99
CA MET A 1 42.47 -24.40 -71.14
C MET A 1 42.15 -23.51 -69.97
N ALA A 2 40.86 -23.14 -69.85
CA ALA A 2 40.10 -22.86 -68.61
C ALA A 2 40.78 -22.09 -67.46
N ASP A 3 40.19 -21.13 -66.77
CA ASP A 3 38.90 -20.43 -66.76
C ASP A 3 39.03 -19.33 -65.67
N PHE A 4 37.99 -18.49 -65.53
CA PHE A 4 37.63 -17.69 -64.36
C PHE A 4 38.16 -16.25 -64.19
N LEU A 5 37.51 -15.31 -64.89
CA LEU A 5 36.94 -14.10 -64.25
C LEU A 5 35.69 -14.52 -63.43
N PRO A 6 35.21 -13.82 -62.38
CA PRO A 6 35.02 -12.36 -62.29
C PRO A 6 35.35 -11.82 -60.85
N THR A 7 35.16 -10.57 -60.39
CA THR A 7 34.00 -9.67 -60.48
C THR A 7 34.35 -8.32 -59.82
N ARG A 8 33.63 -7.30 -60.27
CA ARG A 8 33.59 -5.89 -59.86
C ARG A 8 33.43 -5.60 -58.36
N SER A 9 33.85 -4.36 -58.05
CA SER A 9 33.23 -3.37 -57.16
C SER A 9 33.49 -3.44 -55.65
N MET A 10 34.27 -2.45 -55.17
CA MET A 10 34.14 -1.86 -53.84
C MET A 10 33.79 -0.39 -54.01
N LEU A 11 32.63 -0.13 -54.63
CA LEU A 11 31.96 1.16 -54.48
C LEU A 11 31.35 1.17 -53.08
N LYS A 12 32.08 1.78 -52.15
CA LYS A 12 31.60 2.15 -50.82
C LYS A 12 30.54 3.24 -50.99
N VAL A 13 29.34 2.86 -51.45
CA VAL A 13 28.23 3.78 -51.62
C VAL A 13 27.73 4.13 -50.22
N CYS A 14 28.14 5.30 -49.76
CA CYS A 14 27.36 6.10 -48.84
C CYS A 14 26.00 6.35 -49.51
N LEU A 15 25.02 5.47 -49.29
CA LEU A 15 23.68 5.58 -49.85
C LEU A 15 22.84 6.43 -48.87
N PRO A 16 22.60 7.71 -49.17
CA PRO A 16 21.91 8.63 -48.27
C PRO A 16 20.41 8.56 -48.59
N THR A 17 19.59 8.24 -47.59
CA THR A 17 18.30 8.88 -47.27
C THR A 17 17.22 9.11 -48.35
N CYS A 18 17.34 8.66 -49.60
CA CYS A 18 16.48 9.09 -50.72
C CYS A 18 15.44 8.06 -51.22
N LEU A 19 15.27 6.90 -50.56
CA LEU A 19 14.30 5.85 -50.97
C LEU A 19 13.30 5.44 -49.88
N LEU A 20 13.21 6.17 -48.78
CA LEU A 20 12.28 5.85 -47.70
C LEU A 20 10.94 6.55 -47.95
N ASN A 21 9.85 5.78 -47.94
CA ASN A 21 8.52 6.37 -47.85
C ASN A 21 8.44 7.24 -46.59
N ALA A 22 7.69 8.35 -46.62
CA ALA A 22 7.58 9.28 -45.48
C ALA A 22 7.24 8.55 -44.16
N GLY A 23 6.38 7.53 -44.24
CA GLY A 23 6.06 6.65 -43.11
C GLY A 23 7.24 5.85 -42.58
N GLU A 24 8.11 5.29 -43.44
CA GLU A 24 9.28 4.52 -43.02
C GLU A 24 10.36 5.41 -42.39
N ALA A 25 10.57 6.61 -42.93
CA ALA A 25 11.47 7.60 -42.35
C ALA A 25 11.00 8.03 -40.94
N ASP A 26 9.70 8.19 -40.74
CA ASP A 26 9.12 8.51 -39.42
C ASP A 26 9.17 7.32 -38.46
N GLN A 27 8.98 6.08 -38.93
CA GLN A 27 9.19 4.88 -38.10
C GLN A 27 10.64 4.73 -37.66
N ILE A 28 11.61 4.99 -38.54
CA ILE A 28 13.03 4.97 -38.20
C ILE A 28 13.37 6.06 -37.19
N ARG A 29 12.78 7.27 -37.31
CA ARG A 29 12.95 8.34 -36.33
C ARG A 29 12.39 7.94 -34.96
N LYS A 30 11.17 7.41 -34.90
CA LYS A 30 10.56 6.91 -33.66
C LYS A 30 11.36 5.78 -33.04
N SER A 31 11.81 4.82 -33.84
CA SER A 31 12.64 3.70 -33.38
C SER A 31 13.97 4.18 -32.76
N LYS A 32 14.67 5.10 -33.44
CA LYS A 32 15.89 5.73 -32.90
C LYS A 32 15.64 6.51 -31.61
N GLU A 33 14.48 7.14 -31.47
CA GLU A 33 14.09 7.84 -30.24
C GLU A 33 13.82 6.87 -29.09
N ILE A 34 13.13 5.75 -29.36
CA ILE A 34 12.90 4.67 -28.40
C ILE A 34 14.23 4.08 -27.93
N ASP A 35 15.15 3.76 -28.84
CA ASP A 35 16.47 3.21 -28.50
C ASP A 35 17.29 4.16 -27.63
N ARG A 36 17.21 5.48 -27.91
CA ARG A 36 17.84 6.51 -27.07
C ARG A 36 17.25 6.53 -25.67
N ASN A 37 15.93 6.44 -25.54
CA ASN A 37 15.25 6.40 -24.23
C ASN A 37 15.60 5.12 -23.46
N LEU A 38 15.59 3.96 -24.12
CA LEU A 38 15.98 2.67 -23.52
C LEU A 38 17.43 2.68 -23.01
N SER A 39 18.35 3.29 -23.75
CA SER A 39 19.76 3.40 -23.33
C SER A 39 19.91 4.29 -22.08
N ARG A 40 19.16 5.39 -22.00
CA ARG A 40 19.11 6.25 -20.81
C ARG A 40 18.53 5.51 -19.60
N GLU A 41 17.41 4.83 -19.77
CA GLU A 41 16.77 4.04 -18.71
C GLU A 41 17.67 2.89 -18.23
N LYS A 42 18.36 2.18 -19.13
CA LYS A 42 19.30 1.11 -18.78
C LYS A 42 20.40 1.61 -17.85
N THR A 43 20.91 2.83 -18.08
CA THR A 43 21.94 3.44 -17.23
C THR A 43 21.38 3.84 -15.87
N TYR A 44 20.15 4.37 -15.83
CA TYR A 44 19.44 4.67 -14.59
C TYR A 44 19.18 3.41 -13.75
N VAL A 45 18.60 2.37 -14.35
CA VAL A 45 18.30 1.09 -13.70
C VAL A 45 19.56 0.40 -13.17
N LYS A 46 20.68 0.48 -13.90
CA LYS A 46 21.97 -0.06 -13.40
C LYS A 46 22.46 0.62 -12.12
N ARG A 47 22.09 1.89 -11.89
CA ARG A 47 22.47 2.65 -10.68
C ARG A 47 21.43 2.51 -9.55
N LEU A 48 20.25 1.95 -9.83
CA LEU A 48 19.21 1.74 -8.82
C LEU A 48 19.57 0.58 -7.89
N VAL A 49 19.55 0.85 -6.59
CA VAL A 49 19.67 -0.17 -5.54
C VAL A 49 18.27 -0.69 -5.20
N LYS A 50 18.02 -1.97 -5.44
CA LYS A 50 16.75 -2.64 -5.07
C LYS A 50 16.88 -3.26 -3.69
N ILE A 51 15.98 -2.89 -2.77
CA ILE A 51 15.94 -3.42 -1.41
C ILE A 51 14.66 -4.24 -1.26
N LEU A 52 14.79 -5.49 -0.81
CA LEU A 52 13.66 -6.35 -0.46
C LEU A 52 13.56 -6.48 1.06
N LEU A 53 12.41 -6.08 1.62
CA LEU A 53 12.15 -6.25 3.04
C LEU A 53 11.43 -7.58 3.29
N LEU A 54 12.09 -8.49 4.00
CA LEU A 54 11.53 -9.77 4.43
C LEU A 54 11.25 -9.76 5.93
N GLY A 55 10.20 -10.47 6.35
CA GLY A 55 9.83 -10.60 7.76
C GLY A 55 8.40 -11.11 7.93
N ALA A 56 8.07 -11.60 9.12
CA ALA A 56 6.74 -12.10 9.48
C ALA A 56 5.61 -11.07 9.24
N GLY A 57 4.37 -11.53 9.17
CA GLY A 57 3.20 -10.65 9.18
C GLY A 57 3.29 -9.64 10.33
N GLU A 58 2.91 -8.39 10.08
CA GLU A 58 2.91 -7.31 11.09
C GLU A 58 4.30 -6.85 11.63
N SER A 59 5.42 -7.35 11.08
CA SER A 59 6.78 -6.98 11.51
C SER A 59 7.20 -5.51 11.25
N GLY A 60 6.28 -4.64 10.80
CA GLY A 60 6.54 -3.23 10.57
C GLY A 60 7.20 -2.88 9.24
N LYS A 61 7.27 -3.80 8.26
CA LYS A 61 7.83 -3.53 6.92
C LYS A 61 7.20 -2.32 6.23
N SER A 62 5.87 -2.25 6.25
CA SER A 62 5.12 -1.12 5.69
C SER A 62 5.41 0.18 6.45
N THR A 63 5.64 0.10 7.76
CA THR A 63 6.03 1.26 8.59
C THR A 63 7.42 1.76 8.22
N PHE A 64 8.38 0.85 8.02
CA PHE A 64 9.74 1.22 7.56
C PHE A 64 9.71 1.93 6.22
N LEU A 65 8.96 1.41 5.24
CA LEU A 65 8.80 2.06 3.93
C LEU A 65 8.15 3.44 4.04
N LYS A 66 7.14 3.59 4.91
CA LYS A 66 6.52 4.90 5.19
C LYS A 66 7.51 5.90 5.79
N GLN A 67 8.35 5.46 6.74
CA GLN A 67 9.40 6.31 7.33
C GLN A 67 10.45 6.71 6.29
N MET A 68 10.84 5.81 5.38
CA MET A 68 11.74 6.15 4.28
C MET A 68 11.16 7.25 3.39
N ARG A 69 9.86 7.20 3.06
CA ARG A 69 9.20 8.28 2.30
C ARG A 69 9.26 9.63 3.03
N ILE A 70 9.02 9.63 4.34
CA ILE A 70 9.08 10.84 5.17
C ILE A 70 10.49 11.43 5.19
N ILE A 71 11.51 10.60 5.41
CA ILE A 71 12.91 11.06 5.50
C ILE A 71 13.41 11.60 4.15
N HIS A 72 12.96 11.02 3.03
CA HIS A 72 13.33 11.46 1.68
C HIS A 72 12.47 12.62 1.14
N GLY A 73 11.68 13.27 1.99
CA GLY A 73 10.92 14.48 1.63
C GLY A 73 9.83 14.25 0.58
N GLN A 74 9.36 13.00 0.42
CA GLN A 74 8.20 12.72 -0.40
C GLN A 74 6.93 12.97 0.41
N ASP A 75 6.35 14.15 0.22
CA ASP A 75 5.10 14.49 0.88
C ASP A 75 3.97 13.52 0.52
N PHE A 76 3.11 13.26 1.50
CA PHE A 76 1.87 12.54 1.25
C PHE A 76 0.86 13.49 0.61
N ASP A 77 0.52 13.19 -0.64
CA ASP A 77 -0.53 13.88 -1.39
C ASP A 77 -1.89 13.77 -0.68
N GLN A 78 -2.81 14.68 -0.99
CA GLN A 78 -4.11 14.74 -0.34
C GLN A 78 -4.89 13.43 -0.49
N GLN A 79 -4.81 12.79 -1.66
CA GLN A 79 -5.44 11.49 -1.89
C GLN A 79 -4.88 10.41 -0.95
N ALA A 80 -3.56 10.36 -0.79
CA ALA A 80 -2.92 9.40 0.13
C ALA A 80 -3.31 9.65 1.60
N ARG A 81 -3.56 10.91 1.99
CA ARG A 81 -4.04 11.24 3.34
C ARG A 81 -5.47 10.75 3.57
N GLU A 82 -6.37 10.92 2.61
CA GLU A 82 -7.73 10.38 2.70
C GLU A 82 -7.71 8.86 2.80
N ASP A 83 -6.84 8.20 2.02
CA ASP A 83 -6.66 6.75 2.07
C ASP A 83 -6.20 6.27 3.45
N PHE A 84 -5.29 7.01 4.10
CA PHE A 84 -4.85 6.72 5.46
C PHE A 84 -5.96 6.90 6.48
N LYS A 85 -6.83 7.90 6.36
CA LYS A 85 -7.97 8.08 7.28
C LYS A 85 -8.89 6.86 7.25
N GLY A 86 -9.28 6.39 6.07
CA GLY A 86 -10.12 5.20 5.92
C GLY A 86 -9.50 3.95 6.53
N THR A 87 -8.18 3.79 6.38
CA THR A 87 -7.41 2.71 7.02
C THR A 87 -7.41 2.83 8.55
N ILE A 88 -7.21 4.03 9.09
CA ILE A 88 -7.21 4.29 10.54
C ILE A 88 -8.57 3.94 11.13
N TYR A 89 -9.66 4.42 10.53
CA TYR A 89 -11.01 4.14 11.01
C TYR A 89 -11.33 2.64 11.01
N SER A 90 -10.98 1.93 9.93
CA SER A 90 -11.15 0.48 9.84
C SER A 90 -10.40 -0.25 10.96
N ASN A 91 -9.15 0.15 11.21
CA ASN A 91 -8.32 -0.51 12.22
C ASN A 91 -8.80 -0.22 13.65
N VAL A 92 -9.36 0.97 13.93
CA VAL A 92 -9.94 1.27 15.25
C VAL A 92 -11.13 0.36 15.53
N ILE A 93 -12.05 0.19 14.57
CA ILE A 93 -13.21 -0.68 14.73
C ILE A 93 -12.78 -2.15 14.88
N LYS A 94 -11.86 -2.63 14.02
CA LYS A 94 -11.31 -3.99 14.11
C LYS A 94 -10.64 -4.23 15.47
N GLY A 95 -9.83 -3.27 15.93
CA GLY A 95 -9.16 -3.35 17.23
C GLY A 95 -10.16 -3.43 18.38
N MET A 96 -11.21 -2.60 18.37
CA MET A 96 -12.25 -2.66 19.39
C MET A 96 -13.02 -3.98 19.35
N ARG A 97 -13.33 -4.50 18.16
CA ARG A 97 -13.98 -5.80 17.98
C ARG A 97 -13.18 -6.93 18.63
N VAL A 98 -11.86 -6.94 18.42
CA VAL A 98 -10.95 -7.91 19.06
C VAL A 98 -10.98 -7.77 20.58
N LEU A 99 -11.04 -6.55 21.12
CA LEU A 99 -11.12 -6.35 22.58
C LEU A 99 -12.44 -6.86 23.17
N VAL A 100 -13.56 -6.64 22.49
CA VAL A 100 -14.87 -7.14 22.93
C VAL A 100 -14.88 -8.68 22.91
N ASP A 101 -14.39 -9.29 21.82
CA ASP A 101 -14.27 -10.74 21.69
C ASP A 101 -13.30 -11.35 22.73
N ALA A 102 -12.17 -10.68 22.99
CA ALA A 102 -11.22 -11.10 24.01
C ALA A 102 -11.82 -11.02 25.42
N ARG A 103 -12.57 -9.95 25.74
CA ARG A 103 -13.28 -9.81 27.01
C ARG A 103 -14.23 -10.99 27.26
N GLU A 104 -14.99 -11.39 26.25
CA GLU A 104 -15.89 -12.55 26.32
C GLU A 104 -15.12 -13.86 26.56
N LYS A 105 -14.06 -14.11 25.78
CA LYS A 105 -13.22 -15.32 25.90
C LYS A 105 -12.46 -15.41 27.23
N LEU A 106 -12.09 -14.26 27.80
CA LEU A 106 -11.42 -14.17 29.09
C LEU A 106 -12.39 -14.11 30.27
N HIS A 107 -13.70 -14.20 30.01
CA HIS A 107 -14.77 -14.13 31.01
C HIS A 107 -14.70 -12.90 31.91
N ILE A 108 -14.26 -11.76 31.37
CA ILE A 108 -14.18 -10.49 32.12
C ILE A 108 -15.58 -9.85 32.10
N PRO A 109 -16.19 -9.47 33.24
CA PRO A 109 -17.49 -8.79 33.25
C PRO A 109 -17.40 -7.36 32.69
N TRP A 110 -18.55 -6.77 32.33
CA TRP A 110 -18.59 -5.37 31.92
C TRP A 110 -18.43 -4.48 33.15
N GLY A 111 -17.81 -3.31 32.98
CA GLY A 111 -17.84 -2.26 34.00
C GLY A 111 -19.24 -1.64 34.11
N ASP A 112 -19.87 -1.41 32.96
CA ASP A 112 -21.26 -0.95 32.84
C ASP A 112 -22.05 -1.91 31.93
N GLU A 113 -23.13 -2.49 32.42
CA GLU A 113 -23.96 -3.43 31.67
C GLU A 113 -24.58 -2.80 30.41
N ASN A 114 -24.76 -1.47 30.38
CA ASN A 114 -25.23 -0.76 29.20
C ASN A 114 -24.26 -0.87 28.02
N ASN A 115 -22.97 -1.14 28.28
CA ASN A 115 -21.96 -1.31 27.24
C ASN A 115 -22.14 -2.61 26.44
N GLN A 116 -22.95 -3.57 26.91
CA GLN A 116 -23.31 -4.76 26.14
C GLN A 116 -23.89 -4.37 24.77
N GLN A 117 -24.83 -3.42 24.72
CA GLN A 117 -25.44 -2.95 23.47
C GLN A 117 -24.42 -2.30 22.53
N HIS A 118 -23.43 -1.59 23.09
CA HIS A 118 -22.33 -1.01 22.33
C HIS A 118 -21.39 -2.08 21.78
N GLY A 119 -21.10 -3.13 22.57
CA GLY A 119 -20.32 -4.29 22.16
C GLY A 119 -20.97 -5.03 21.00
N ASP A 120 -22.25 -5.37 21.13
CA ASP A 120 -23.03 -6.08 20.09
C ASP A 120 -23.06 -5.28 18.78
N ARG A 121 -23.24 -3.96 18.87
CA ARG A 121 -23.21 -3.07 17.71
C ARG A 121 -21.85 -3.08 17.00
N VAL A 122 -20.74 -3.09 17.74
CA VAL A 122 -19.39 -3.15 17.15
C VAL A 122 -19.10 -4.53 16.57
N MET A 123 -19.59 -5.60 17.21
CA MET A 123 -19.45 -6.98 16.71
C MET A 123 -20.25 -7.22 15.43
N ALA A 124 -21.42 -6.59 15.28
CA ALA A 124 -22.24 -6.60 14.08
C ALA A 124 -21.63 -5.81 12.90
N PHE A 125 -20.52 -5.09 13.11
CA PHE A 125 -19.82 -4.41 12.02
C PHE A 125 -19.23 -5.42 11.04
N ASP A 126 -19.87 -5.54 9.88
CA ASP A 126 -19.40 -6.39 8.82
C ASP A 126 -18.21 -5.75 8.10
N THR A 127 -17.05 -6.35 8.28
CA THR A 127 -15.79 -5.94 7.65
C THR A 127 -15.76 -6.24 6.15
N ARG A 128 -16.73 -7.03 5.64
CA ARG A 128 -16.87 -7.43 4.23
C ARG A 128 -18.01 -6.70 3.49
N SER A 129 -18.73 -5.83 4.19
CA SER A 129 -19.91 -5.13 3.67
C SER A 129 -19.57 -4.03 2.65
N ALA A 130 -20.51 -3.77 1.73
CA ALA A 130 -20.53 -2.70 0.72
C ALA A 130 -20.36 -1.26 1.26
N LYS A 131 -20.27 -1.07 2.58
CA LYS A 131 -19.91 0.21 3.23
C LYS A 131 -18.40 0.55 3.17
N MET A 132 -17.61 -0.33 2.55
CA MET A 132 -16.19 -0.14 2.28
C MET A 132 -16.01 0.15 0.78
N ALA A 133 -16.15 1.40 0.36
CA ALA A 133 -15.74 1.78 -1.00
C ALA A 133 -14.21 1.61 -1.10
N ASN A 134 -13.74 0.76 -2.00
CA ASN A 134 -12.31 0.47 -2.20
C ASN A 134 -11.55 -0.03 -0.95
N GLY A 135 -12.23 -0.70 -0.01
CA GLY A 135 -11.61 -1.22 1.22
C GLY A 135 -11.34 -0.16 2.29
N GLN A 136 -11.88 1.05 2.13
CA GLN A 136 -11.75 2.16 3.07
C GLN A 136 -13.10 2.47 3.73
N LEU A 137 -13.06 2.76 5.03
CA LEU A 137 -14.25 3.16 5.76
C LEU A 137 -14.48 4.67 5.60
N GLU A 138 -15.66 5.04 5.12
CA GLU A 138 -16.03 6.46 5.04
C GLU A 138 -16.17 7.09 6.44
N MET A 139 -15.79 8.37 6.53
CA MET A 139 -15.84 9.14 7.78
C MET A 139 -17.25 9.14 8.40
N LEU A 140 -18.29 9.32 7.58
CA LEU A 140 -19.67 9.38 8.06
C LEU A 140 -20.11 8.06 8.71
N VAL A 141 -19.66 6.92 8.19
CA VAL A 141 -19.94 5.61 8.78
C VAL A 141 -19.19 5.47 10.10
N PHE A 142 -17.92 5.85 10.17
CA PHE A 142 -17.13 5.81 11.41
C PHE A 142 -17.76 6.63 12.54
N LEU A 143 -18.27 7.83 12.24
CA LEU A 143 -18.91 8.70 13.22
C LEU A 143 -20.14 8.05 13.89
N GLN A 144 -20.85 7.16 13.21
CA GLN A 144 -21.97 6.42 13.80
C GLN A 144 -21.52 5.49 14.93
N TYR A 145 -20.28 4.98 14.87
CA TYR A 145 -19.70 4.11 15.89
C TYR A 145 -18.89 4.88 16.94
N ALA A 146 -18.50 6.13 16.68
CA ALA A 146 -17.62 6.91 17.55
C ALA A 146 -18.12 6.98 19.00
N LYS A 147 -19.43 7.16 19.23
CA LYS A 147 -20.01 7.17 20.57
C LYS A 147 -19.84 5.82 21.28
N ALA A 148 -20.16 4.72 20.59
CA ALA A 148 -20.03 3.37 21.13
C ALA A 148 -18.57 3.02 21.41
N LEU A 149 -17.65 3.35 20.49
CA LEU A 149 -16.21 3.14 20.67
C LEU A 149 -15.66 3.88 21.89
N LYS A 150 -16.10 5.14 22.09
CA LYS A 150 -15.68 5.94 23.24
C LYS A 150 -16.20 5.37 24.56
N ALA A 151 -17.46 4.93 24.59
CA ALA A 151 -18.05 4.29 25.76
C ALA A 151 -17.34 2.96 26.11
N LEU A 152 -17.13 2.10 25.11
CA LEU A 152 -16.41 0.83 25.27
C LEU A 152 -14.97 1.05 25.73
N TRP A 153 -14.26 2.04 25.19
CA TRP A 153 -12.89 2.32 25.64
C TRP A 153 -12.82 2.80 27.08
N ALA A 154 -13.84 3.50 27.58
CA ALA A 154 -13.91 3.94 28.97
C ALA A 154 -14.29 2.83 29.95
N ASP A 155 -14.78 1.68 29.46
CA ASP A 155 -15.20 0.55 30.28
C ASP A 155 -14.01 -0.18 30.93
N SER A 156 -14.14 -0.49 32.22
CA SER A 156 -13.10 -1.18 32.98
C SER A 156 -12.86 -2.60 32.49
N GLY A 157 -13.88 -3.30 31.99
CA GLY A 157 -13.76 -4.65 31.43
C GLY A 157 -12.94 -4.66 30.15
N ILE A 158 -13.13 -3.65 29.29
CA ILE A 158 -12.33 -3.48 28.05
C ILE A 158 -10.89 -3.07 28.37
N GLN A 159 -10.67 -2.16 29.33
CA GLN A 159 -9.32 -1.81 29.78
C GLN A 159 -8.57 -3.03 30.34
N ASN A 160 -9.24 -3.86 31.15
CA ASN A 160 -8.65 -5.10 31.68
C ASN A 160 -8.32 -6.11 30.56
N ALA A 161 -9.21 -6.27 29.57
CA ALA A 161 -8.90 -7.07 28.39
C ALA A 161 -7.67 -6.52 27.62
N TYR A 162 -7.54 -5.20 27.50
CA TYR A 162 -6.39 -4.55 26.86
C TYR A 162 -5.07 -4.73 27.64
N ASP A 163 -5.10 -4.77 28.97
CA ASP A 163 -3.90 -5.08 29.76
C ASP A 163 -3.39 -6.49 29.49
N ARG A 164 -4.31 -7.41 29.23
CA ARG A 164 -4.05 -8.81 28.85
C ARG A 164 -3.86 -9.03 27.34
N ARG A 165 -3.64 -7.96 26.56
CA ARG A 165 -3.41 -8.00 25.09
C ARG A 165 -2.27 -8.90 24.60
N ARG A 166 -1.44 -9.46 25.49
CA ARG A 166 -0.42 -10.44 25.11
C ARG A 166 -1.01 -11.82 24.84
N GLU A 167 -2.23 -12.09 25.32
CA GLU A 167 -2.92 -13.37 25.19
C GLU A 167 -3.65 -13.53 23.84
N PHE A 168 -3.78 -12.44 23.08
CA PHE A 168 -4.47 -12.43 21.77
C PHE A 168 -3.80 -11.47 20.79
N GLN A 169 -4.13 -11.59 19.50
CA GLN A 169 -3.57 -10.73 18.46
C GLN A 169 -4.41 -9.45 18.33
N LEU A 170 -3.91 -8.35 18.87
CA LEU A 170 -4.48 -7.02 18.68
C LEU A 170 -3.68 -6.25 17.62
N VAL A 171 -4.37 -5.70 16.61
CA VAL A 171 -3.73 -4.90 15.56
C VAL A 171 -2.84 -3.83 16.18
N GLY A 172 -1.54 -3.90 15.88
CA GLY A 172 -0.48 -3.08 16.48
C GLY A 172 -0.50 -1.61 16.07
N LEU A 173 -1.54 -0.86 16.45
CA LEU A 173 -1.58 0.60 16.30
C LEU A 173 -1.13 1.36 17.56
N THR A 174 -0.95 0.68 18.69
CA THR A 174 -0.78 1.32 20.00
C THR A 174 0.67 1.62 20.41
N ARG A 175 1.65 1.40 19.52
CA ARG A 175 3.04 1.85 19.71
C ARG A 175 3.39 3.08 18.88
N LEU A 176 2.53 4.10 18.88
CA LEU A 176 3.03 5.48 18.77
C LEU A 176 3.48 5.88 20.17
N LYS A 177 4.70 5.48 20.52
CA LYS A 177 5.40 5.93 21.72
C LYS A 177 5.50 7.46 21.60
N ARG A 178 4.58 8.19 22.21
CA ARG A 178 4.75 9.63 22.45
C ARG A 178 6.10 9.76 23.16
N ARG A 179 7.07 10.36 22.47
CA ARG A 179 8.24 10.91 23.13
C ARG A 179 7.79 12.08 23.98
#